data_AF-X0XI89-F1
#
_entry.id   AF-X0XI89-F1
#
_cell.length_a   1.000
_cell.length_b   1.000
_cell.length_c   1.000
_cell.angle_alpha   90.00
_cell.angle_beta   90.00
_cell.angle_gamma   90.00
#
_symmetry.space_group_name_H-M   'P 1'
#
loop_
_entity.id
_entity.type
_entity.pdbx_description
1 polymer ?
#
loop_
_entity_poly.entity_id
_entity_poly.type
_entity_poly.pdbx_seq_one_letter_code
_entity_poly.pdbx_strand_id
1 'polypeptide(L)'
;VYEPSRHHTGSTEGGRVPSLNDDGNGITLITAGTVLDEPRYLDLAVKYGDWLMQQDYPARVHSSLPIRMITLVELSAVTGDGKYRDFAAQLVPLLLELQVVAPDDPAIHGAFRGEDEGGPAYGYPDSTPLDFVCNRVTSYSVLALLKVTGDIVGPYYSGLNWEAQRVPVPPEGGLVPLQDI
;
A
#
# COMPACT_ATOMS: atom_id res chain seq x y z
N VAL A 1 -0.08 26.54 -8.66
CA VAL A 1 1.00 26.71 -7.67
C VAL A 1 1.15 25.38 -6.96
N TYR A 2 2.27 24.69 -7.19
CA TYR A 2 2.60 23.46 -6.47
C TYR A 2 2.98 23.85 -5.04
N GLU A 3 2.16 23.49 -4.05
CA GLU A 3 2.58 23.62 -2.64
C GLU A 3 3.51 22.43 -2.32
N PRO A 4 4.73 22.68 -1.82
CA PRO A 4 5.66 21.62 -1.44
C PRO A 4 4.98 20.62 -0.51
N SER A 5 5.08 19.36 -0.91
CA SER A 5 4.59 18.13 -0.30
C SER A 5 4.09 18.25 1.14
N ARG A 6 2.77 18.30 1.28
CA ARG A 6 2.11 17.80 2.49
C ARG A 6 2.03 16.26 2.47
N HIS A 7 3.17 15.59 2.30
CA HIS A 7 3.30 14.14 2.15
C HIS A 7 2.60 13.37 3.30
N HIS A 8 2.54 13.96 4.49
CA HIS A 8 1.83 13.42 5.66
C HIS A 8 0.70 14.32 6.21
N THR A 9 0.34 15.44 5.58
CA THR A 9 -0.59 16.42 6.18
C THR A 9 -1.76 16.78 5.26
N GLY A 10 -2.96 16.29 5.57
CA GLY A 10 -4.14 16.97 5.04
C GLY A 10 -4.28 18.38 5.66
N SER A 11 -5.12 19.24 5.07
CA SER A 11 -5.42 20.58 5.57
C SER A 11 -6.85 20.64 6.05
N THR A 12 -7.09 20.79 7.35
CA THR A 12 -8.40 21.25 7.87
C THR A 12 -8.20 22.24 9.02
N GLU A 13 -9.17 23.15 9.18
CA GLU A 13 -9.28 24.01 10.36
C GLU A 13 -9.34 23.13 11.63
N GLY A 14 -8.38 23.28 12.53
CA GLY A 14 -8.34 22.55 13.81
C GLY A 14 -7.11 21.67 14.05
N GLY A 15 -6.20 21.53 13.07
CA GLY A 15 -4.85 21.00 13.31
C GLY A 15 -4.72 19.51 13.59
N ARG A 16 -5.80 18.73 13.44
CA ARG A 16 -5.77 17.26 13.51
C ARG A 16 -6.19 16.71 12.17
N VAL A 17 -5.23 16.28 11.36
CA VAL A 17 -5.52 15.71 10.05
C VAL A 17 -4.91 14.32 9.96
N PRO A 18 -5.72 13.29 9.64
CA PRO A 18 -5.19 11.97 9.33
C PRO A 18 -4.18 12.07 8.18
N SER A 19 -3.03 11.43 8.35
CA SER A 19 -2.03 11.34 7.28
C SER A 19 -2.67 10.65 6.08
N LEU A 20 -2.59 11.30 4.90
CA LEU A 20 -3.13 10.72 3.67
C LEU A 20 -2.32 9.53 3.19
N ASN A 21 -1.00 9.49 3.46
CA ASN A 21 -0.14 8.40 3.02
C ASN A 21 -0.39 7.08 3.79
N ASP A 22 -1.09 7.09 4.93
CA ASP A 22 -1.27 5.94 5.86
C ASP A 22 0.06 5.31 6.36
N ASP A 23 1.06 5.07 5.51
CA ASP A 23 2.35 4.44 5.78
C ASP A 23 2.25 3.23 6.71
N GLY A 24 1.15 2.49 6.56
CA GLY A 24 0.84 1.31 7.36
C GLY A 24 0.30 1.57 8.75
N ASN A 25 -0.24 2.75 9.06
CA ASN A 25 -0.95 2.96 10.31
C ASN A 25 -2.16 2.03 10.43
N GLY A 26 -2.94 1.86 9.35
CA GLY A 26 -4.04 0.90 9.30
C GLY A 26 -3.58 -0.53 9.64
N ILE A 27 -2.48 -0.97 9.02
CA ILE A 27 -1.88 -2.29 9.28
C ILE A 27 -1.31 -2.40 10.69
N THR A 28 -0.76 -1.32 11.24
CA THR A 28 -0.26 -1.28 12.61
C THR A 28 -1.40 -1.46 13.61
N LEU A 29 -2.56 -0.82 13.38
CA LEU A 29 -3.76 -1.03 14.22
C LEU A 29 -4.27 -2.46 14.15
N ILE A 30 -4.33 -3.04 12.94
CA ILE A 30 -4.73 -4.43 12.75
C ILE A 30 -3.77 -5.37 13.50
N THR A 31 -2.46 -5.19 13.29
CA THR A 31 -1.41 -5.98 13.96
C THR A 31 -1.49 -5.85 15.48
N ALA A 32 -1.66 -4.63 16.01
CA ALA A 32 -1.80 -4.43 17.44
C ALA A 32 -3.03 -5.15 18.00
N GLY A 33 -4.15 -5.10 17.28
CA GLY A 33 -5.37 -5.81 17.65
C GLY A 33 -5.22 -7.33 17.65
N THR A 34 -4.55 -7.89 16.64
CA THR A 34 -4.37 -9.34 16.51
C THR A 34 -3.29 -9.90 17.43
N VAL A 35 -2.20 -9.16 17.67
CA VAL A 35 -1.05 -9.62 18.47
C VAL A 35 -1.29 -9.40 19.97
N LEU A 36 -1.88 -8.26 20.36
CA LEU A 36 -2.09 -7.93 21.78
C LEU A 36 -3.42 -8.46 22.33
N ASP A 37 -4.30 -8.99 21.47
CA ASP A 37 -5.67 -9.39 21.82
C ASP A 37 -6.46 -8.25 22.50
N GLU A 38 -6.24 -7.02 22.02
CA GLU A 38 -6.86 -5.81 22.56
C GLU A 38 -7.89 -5.25 21.57
N PRO A 39 -9.21 -5.45 21.81
CA PRO A 39 -10.27 -5.15 20.82
C PRO A 39 -10.33 -3.68 20.44
N ARG A 40 -9.88 -2.77 21.32
CA ARG A 40 -9.83 -1.33 21.04
C ARG A 40 -9.05 -0.97 19.78
N TYR A 41 -8.02 -1.75 19.41
CA TYR A 41 -7.24 -1.48 18.20
C TYR A 41 -7.99 -1.90 16.94
N LEU A 42 -8.70 -3.03 16.97
CA LEU A 42 -9.56 -3.44 15.87
C LEU A 42 -10.75 -2.47 15.71
N ASP A 43 -11.35 -2.00 16.80
CA ASP A 43 -12.40 -0.97 16.75
C ASP A 43 -11.91 0.33 16.08
N LEU A 44 -10.65 0.71 16.34
CA LEU A 44 -10.02 1.87 15.69
C LEU A 44 -9.69 1.58 14.21
N ALA A 45 -9.22 0.37 13.89
CA ALA A 45 -8.97 -0.06 12.51
C ALA A 45 -10.25 -0.05 11.67
N VAL A 46 -11.37 -0.50 12.25
CA VAL A 46 -12.71 -0.45 11.63
C VAL A 46 -13.11 0.99 11.31
N LYS A 47 -13.02 1.89 12.29
CA LYS A 47 -13.31 3.32 12.08
C LYS A 47 -12.42 3.95 11.01
N TYR A 48 -11.15 3.55 10.98
CA TYR A 48 -10.20 4.02 9.98
C TYR A 48 -10.55 3.49 8.58
N GLY A 49 -10.85 2.20 8.43
CA GLY A 49 -11.30 1.61 7.17
C GLY A 49 -12.60 2.22 6.64
N ASP A 50 -13.58 2.43 7.52
CA ASP A 50 -14.83 3.11 7.16
C ASP A 50 -14.57 4.56 6.69
N TRP A 51 -13.61 5.26 7.30
CA TRP A 51 -13.18 6.58 6.85
C TRP A 51 -12.46 6.54 5.50
N LEU A 52 -11.58 5.56 5.26
CA LEU A 52 -10.87 5.36 3.99
C LEU A 52 -11.82 5.18 2.80
N MET A 53 -12.93 4.45 3.00
CA MET A 53 -13.94 4.21 1.97
C MET A 53 -14.74 5.48 1.60
N GLN A 54 -14.69 6.52 2.43
CA GLN A 54 -15.40 7.80 2.22
C GLN A 54 -14.50 8.88 1.57
N GLN A 55 -13.23 8.58 1.33
CA GLN A 55 -12.29 9.55 0.75
C GLN A 55 -12.48 9.70 -0.77
N ASP A 56 -12.02 10.82 -1.31
CA ASP A 56 -11.96 11.02 -2.76
C ASP A 56 -10.91 10.10 -3.40
N TYR A 57 -11.24 9.59 -4.59
CA TYR A 57 -10.36 8.78 -5.44
C TYR A 57 -10.26 9.40 -6.86
N PRO A 58 -9.07 9.33 -7.51
CA PRO A 58 -7.83 8.75 -6.99
C PRO A 58 -7.22 9.59 -5.85
N ALA A 59 -6.53 8.92 -4.92
CA ALA A 59 -5.84 9.61 -3.83
C ALA A 59 -4.73 10.51 -4.39
N ARG A 60 -4.53 11.69 -3.79
CA ARG A 60 -3.49 12.65 -4.23
C ARG A 60 -2.06 12.13 -4.05
N VAL A 61 -1.87 11.21 -3.11
CA VAL A 61 -0.60 10.54 -2.81
C VAL A 61 -0.67 9.18 -3.48
N HIS A 62 0.23 8.88 -4.40
CA HIS A 62 0.21 7.68 -5.24
C HIS A 62 0.41 6.42 -4.39
N SER A 63 1.31 6.41 -3.42
CA SER A 63 1.50 5.29 -2.49
C SER A 63 0.31 5.04 -1.58
N SER A 64 -0.54 6.06 -1.39
CA SER A 64 -1.76 5.96 -0.58
C SER A 64 -2.78 5.01 -1.17
N LEU A 65 -2.93 4.97 -2.50
CA LEU A 65 -3.91 4.09 -3.13
C LEU A 65 -3.68 2.60 -2.80
N PRO A 66 -2.51 2.01 -3.11
CA PRO A 66 -2.29 0.60 -2.84
C PRO A 66 -2.24 0.27 -1.35
N ILE A 67 -1.69 1.15 -0.49
CA ILE A 67 -1.65 0.87 0.95
C ILE A 67 -3.05 0.86 1.58
N ARG A 68 -3.96 1.73 1.12
CA ARG A 68 -5.38 1.66 1.52
C ARG A 68 -6.03 0.37 1.09
N MET A 69 -5.77 -0.09 -0.13
CA MET A 69 -6.28 -1.38 -0.61
C MET A 69 -5.78 -2.53 0.27
N ILE A 70 -4.49 -2.55 0.62
CA ILE A 70 -3.90 -3.53 1.54
C ILE A 70 -4.61 -3.50 2.90
N THR A 71 -4.75 -2.32 3.51
CA THR A 71 -5.44 -2.12 4.79
C THR A 71 -6.88 -2.62 4.75
N LEU A 72 -7.63 -2.33 3.69
CA LEU A 72 -9.03 -2.75 3.55
C LEU A 72 -9.18 -4.27 3.38
N VAL A 73 -8.31 -4.92 2.60
CA VAL A 73 -8.35 -6.39 2.46
C VAL A 73 -8.03 -7.08 3.79
N GLU A 74 -7.04 -6.59 4.51
CA GLU A 74 -6.67 -7.10 5.85
C GLU A 74 -7.80 -6.89 6.85
N LEU A 75 -8.44 -5.72 6.81
CA LEU A 75 -9.57 -5.41 7.67
C LEU A 75 -10.75 -6.36 7.39
N SER A 76 -11.02 -6.67 6.12
CA SER A 76 -12.01 -7.68 5.73
C SER A 76 -11.69 -9.05 6.34
N ALA A 77 -10.42 -9.46 6.29
CA ALA A 77 -9.99 -10.75 6.83
C ALA A 77 -10.14 -10.85 8.35
N VAL A 78 -9.82 -9.80 9.10
CA VAL A 78 -9.91 -9.83 10.58
C VAL A 78 -11.31 -9.60 11.12
N THR A 79 -12.16 -8.87 10.39
CA THR A 79 -13.53 -8.58 10.83
C THR A 79 -14.56 -9.57 10.28
N GLY A 80 -14.24 -10.25 9.18
CA GLY A 80 -15.19 -11.03 8.40
C GLY A 80 -16.18 -10.20 7.58
N ASP A 81 -16.06 -8.86 7.59
CA ASP A 81 -16.91 -7.97 6.80
C ASP A 81 -16.38 -7.83 5.36
N GLY A 82 -17.11 -8.42 4.41
CA GLY A 82 -16.75 -8.45 2.99
C GLY A 82 -16.70 -7.07 2.32
N LYS A 83 -17.37 -6.06 2.87
CA LYS A 83 -17.49 -4.72 2.25
C LYS A 83 -16.13 -4.08 1.97
N TYR A 84 -15.14 -4.32 2.85
CA TYR A 84 -13.82 -3.72 2.72
C TYR A 84 -13.05 -4.32 1.53
N ARG A 85 -13.12 -5.65 1.35
CA ARG A 85 -12.50 -6.32 0.20
C ARG A 85 -13.19 -5.93 -1.09
N ASP A 86 -14.52 -5.87 -1.09
CA ASP A 86 -15.31 -5.48 -2.26
C ASP A 86 -14.98 -4.05 -2.71
N PHE A 87 -14.81 -3.13 -1.74
CA PHE A 87 -14.39 -1.77 -2.04
C PHE A 87 -12.95 -1.71 -2.56
N ALA A 88 -12.01 -2.43 -1.94
CA ALA A 88 -10.63 -2.51 -2.43
C ALA A 88 -10.56 -3.05 -3.88
N ALA A 89 -11.38 -4.04 -4.22
CA ALA A 89 -11.46 -4.59 -5.57
C ALA A 89 -11.93 -3.55 -6.61
N GLN A 90 -12.84 -2.64 -6.24
CA GLN A 90 -13.30 -1.55 -7.11
C GLN A 90 -12.19 -0.55 -7.45
N LEU A 91 -11.13 -0.48 -6.65
CA LEU A 91 -9.99 0.42 -6.85
C LEU A 91 -8.91 -0.14 -7.79
N VAL A 92 -8.99 -1.43 -8.15
CA VAL A 92 -8.00 -2.08 -9.03
C VAL A 92 -7.79 -1.35 -10.36
N PRO A 93 -8.83 -0.88 -11.08
CA PRO A 93 -8.62 -0.13 -12.33
C PRO A 93 -7.76 1.11 -12.13
N LEU A 94 -8.01 1.88 -11.06
CA LEU A 94 -7.22 3.09 -10.75
C LEU A 94 -5.76 2.75 -10.45
N LEU A 95 -5.51 1.61 -9.80
CA LEU A 95 -4.16 1.16 -9.52
C LEU A 95 -3.42 0.78 -10.82
N LEU A 96 -4.11 0.09 -11.73
CA LEU A 96 -3.54 -0.34 -13.01
C LEU A 96 -3.26 0.82 -13.98
N GLU A 97 -3.93 1.96 -13.84
CA GLU A 97 -3.58 3.19 -14.59
C GLU A 97 -2.15 3.68 -14.30
N LEU A 98 -1.61 3.35 -13.12
CA LEU A 98 -0.24 3.69 -12.75
C LEU A 98 0.78 2.70 -13.32
N GLN A 99 0.35 1.52 -13.79
CA GLN A 99 1.24 0.47 -14.29
C GLN A 99 1.88 0.85 -15.64
N VAL A 100 3.16 0.53 -15.79
CA VAL A 100 3.92 0.71 -17.03
C VAL A 100 3.86 -0.57 -17.87
N VAL A 101 3.12 -0.57 -18.99
CA VAL A 101 2.84 -1.80 -19.77
C VAL A 101 3.69 -1.93 -21.05
N ALA A 102 4.25 -0.82 -21.56
CA ALA A 102 5.07 -0.83 -22.77
C ALA A 102 6.11 0.29 -22.76
N PRO A 103 7.11 0.23 -21.87
CA PRO A 103 8.17 1.24 -21.82
C PRO A 103 9.22 1.02 -22.90
N ASP A 104 9.87 2.11 -23.32
CA ASP A 104 11.09 2.03 -24.15
C ASP A 104 12.24 1.36 -23.40
N ASP A 105 12.32 1.58 -22.08
CA ASP A 105 13.25 0.86 -21.18
C ASP A 105 12.57 -0.39 -20.60
N PRO A 106 12.98 -1.60 -21.00
CA PRO A 106 12.39 -2.84 -20.49
C PRO A 106 12.51 -3.02 -18.97
N ALA A 107 13.47 -2.35 -18.32
CA ALA A 107 13.70 -2.51 -16.88
C ALA A 107 12.56 -2.00 -16.00
N ILE A 108 11.72 -1.10 -16.53
CA ILE A 108 10.56 -0.55 -15.81
C ILE A 108 9.23 -1.20 -16.21
N HIS A 109 9.25 -2.23 -17.06
CA HIS A 109 8.05 -2.93 -17.47
C HIS A 109 7.37 -3.58 -16.24
N GLY A 110 6.07 -3.29 -16.07
CA GLY A 110 5.26 -3.81 -14.97
C GLY A 110 5.39 -3.03 -13.66
N ALA A 111 6.33 -2.07 -13.57
CA ALA A 111 6.44 -1.18 -12.43
C ALA A 111 5.25 -0.20 -12.37
N PHE A 112 5.09 0.47 -11.23
CA PHE A 112 4.03 1.45 -11.01
C PHE A 112 4.61 2.85 -10.80
N ARG A 113 3.99 3.83 -11.44
CA ARG A 113 4.39 5.24 -11.43
C ARG A 113 3.82 5.99 -10.23
N GLY A 114 4.46 7.09 -9.86
CA GLY A 114 3.99 8.02 -8.84
C GLY A 114 5.02 8.24 -7.76
N GLU A 115 5.79 9.32 -7.86
CA GLU A 115 6.67 9.79 -6.80
C GLU A 115 5.96 10.85 -5.94
N ASP A 116 5.84 10.57 -4.66
CA ASP A 116 5.11 11.43 -3.70
C ASP A 116 6.02 12.43 -3.00
N GLU A 117 7.33 12.20 -3.05
CA GLU A 117 8.37 13.13 -2.61
C GLU A 117 8.78 14.00 -3.81
N GLY A 118 7.92 14.94 -4.21
CA GLY A 118 8.27 15.90 -5.26
C GLY A 118 9.00 17.14 -4.72
N GLY A 119 9.71 17.85 -5.61
CA GLY A 119 10.35 19.12 -5.30
C GLY A 119 11.73 19.27 -5.97
N PRO A 120 12.38 20.44 -5.83
CA PRO A 120 13.67 20.71 -6.49
C PRO A 120 14.79 19.73 -6.11
N ALA A 121 14.62 19.01 -5.00
CA ALA A 121 15.58 18.04 -4.48
C ALA A 121 15.36 16.61 -5.01
N TYR A 122 14.22 16.31 -5.64
CA TYR A 122 13.78 14.93 -5.91
C TYR A 122 13.41 14.64 -7.37
N GLY A 123 13.69 15.57 -8.29
CA GLY A 123 13.42 15.35 -9.71
C GLY A 123 14.15 16.35 -10.60
N TYR A 124 14.07 16.11 -11.91
CA TYR A 124 14.54 17.07 -12.89
C TYR A 124 13.62 18.31 -12.90
N PRO A 125 14.14 19.50 -13.25
CA PRO A 125 13.29 20.65 -13.57
C PRO A 125 12.20 20.23 -14.55
N ASP A 126 10.95 20.62 -14.27
CA ASP A 126 9.74 20.34 -15.08
C ASP A 126 9.24 18.88 -15.08
N SER A 127 9.84 17.98 -14.30
CA SER A 127 9.28 16.64 -14.08
C SER A 127 8.02 16.66 -13.20
N THR A 128 7.18 15.65 -13.40
CA THR A 128 5.95 15.39 -12.65
C THR A 128 6.10 14.09 -11.85
N PRO A 129 5.33 13.89 -10.77
CA PRO A 129 5.27 12.63 -10.03
C PRO A 129 5.12 11.37 -10.90
N LEU A 130 4.40 11.47 -12.01
CA LEU A 130 4.12 10.34 -12.90
C LEU A 130 5.27 10.01 -13.84
N ASP A 131 6.31 10.83 -13.92
CA ASP A 131 7.49 10.55 -14.74
C ASP A 131 8.45 9.55 -14.09
N PHE A 132 8.22 9.22 -12.81
CA PHE A 132 9.06 8.32 -12.03
C PHE A 132 8.30 7.06 -11.65
N VAL A 133 8.99 5.93 -11.75
CA VAL A 133 8.63 4.70 -11.04
C VAL A 133 9.34 4.69 -9.70
N CYS A 134 8.64 4.34 -8.64
CA CYS A 134 9.23 4.26 -7.31
C CYS A 134 8.99 2.88 -6.68
N ASN A 135 9.98 2.42 -5.92
CA ASN A 135 9.93 1.10 -5.27
C ASN A 135 8.76 0.98 -4.29
N ARG A 136 8.42 2.07 -3.58
CA ARG A 136 7.32 2.09 -2.61
C ARG A 136 5.97 1.83 -3.29
N VAL A 137 5.63 2.62 -4.31
CA VAL A 137 4.38 2.46 -5.06
C VAL A 137 4.35 1.11 -5.74
N THR A 138 5.44 0.70 -6.40
CA THR A 138 5.51 -0.61 -7.07
C THR A 138 5.28 -1.77 -6.09
N SER A 139 5.99 -1.78 -4.96
CA SER A 139 5.89 -2.86 -3.98
C SER A 139 4.50 -2.94 -3.36
N TYR A 140 3.93 -1.80 -2.96
CA TYR A 140 2.57 -1.78 -2.43
C TYR A 140 1.53 -2.16 -3.48
N SER A 141 1.69 -1.74 -4.73
CA SER A 141 0.74 -2.05 -5.80
C SER A 141 0.69 -3.56 -6.09
N VAL A 142 1.86 -4.19 -6.23
CA VAL A 142 1.94 -5.64 -6.41
C VAL A 142 1.32 -6.37 -5.22
N LEU A 143 1.65 -5.94 -4.00
CA LEU A 143 1.10 -6.54 -2.78
C LEU A 143 -0.42 -6.36 -2.68
N ALA A 144 -0.94 -5.18 -3.02
CA ALA A 144 -2.37 -4.90 -3.06
C ALA A 144 -3.09 -5.82 -4.05
N LEU A 145 -2.55 -5.99 -5.27
CA LEU A 145 -3.12 -6.87 -6.27
C LEU A 145 -3.17 -8.32 -5.78
N LEU A 146 -2.07 -8.86 -5.26
CA LEU A 146 -2.02 -10.23 -4.74
C LEU A 146 -2.97 -10.46 -3.55
N LYS A 147 -3.16 -9.45 -2.69
CA LYS A 147 -4.14 -9.52 -1.59
C LYS A 147 -5.57 -9.47 -2.09
N VAL A 148 -5.86 -8.60 -3.05
CA VAL A 148 -7.20 -8.49 -3.66
C VAL A 148 -7.57 -9.78 -4.39
N THR A 149 -6.66 -10.41 -5.12
CA THR A 149 -6.92 -11.72 -5.76
C THR A 149 -7.07 -12.84 -4.74
N GLY A 150 -6.50 -12.68 -3.55
CA GLY A 150 -6.49 -13.70 -2.50
C GLY A 150 -5.32 -14.68 -2.63
N ASP A 151 -4.36 -14.38 -3.51
CA ASP A 151 -3.14 -15.18 -3.68
C ASP A 151 -2.24 -15.11 -2.45
N ILE A 152 -2.27 -13.98 -1.73
CA ILE A 152 -1.58 -13.81 -0.44
C ILE A 152 -2.50 -13.14 0.58
N VAL A 153 -2.42 -13.54 1.84
CA VAL A 153 -3.10 -12.87 2.95
C VAL A 153 -2.08 -12.32 3.97
N GLY A 154 -0.90 -12.93 4.08
CA GLY A 154 0.20 -12.46 4.90
C GLY A 154 1.47 -13.26 4.63
N PRO A 155 2.61 -12.94 5.27
CA PRO A 155 2.75 -11.92 6.32
C PRO A 155 3.33 -10.58 5.81
N TYR A 156 3.51 -10.43 4.50
CA TYR A 156 4.03 -9.19 3.91
C TYR A 156 3.04 -8.06 4.16
N TYR A 157 3.48 -7.06 4.93
CA TYR A 157 2.70 -5.89 5.32
C TYR A 157 1.31 -6.26 5.84
N SER A 158 1.27 -7.12 6.87
CA SER A 158 0.08 -7.80 7.35
C SER A 158 0.08 -7.93 8.87
N GLY A 159 -1.10 -7.89 9.48
CA GLY A 159 -1.29 -8.28 10.88
C GLY A 159 -1.57 -9.78 11.05
N LEU A 160 -1.45 -10.57 9.97
CA LEU A 160 -1.91 -11.95 9.87
C LEU A 160 -0.83 -12.90 9.35
N ASN A 161 -1.00 -14.19 9.63
CA ASN A 161 -0.19 -15.29 9.08
C ASN A 161 1.33 -15.15 9.31
N TRP A 162 1.74 -14.53 10.42
CA TRP A 162 3.14 -14.40 10.82
C TRP A 162 3.81 -15.77 10.99
N GLU A 163 3.05 -16.78 11.41
CA GLU A 163 3.49 -18.17 11.54
C GLU A 163 3.70 -18.89 10.19
N ALA A 164 3.09 -18.39 9.10
CA ALA A 164 3.25 -18.98 7.77
C ALA A 164 4.63 -18.68 7.16
N GLN A 165 5.38 -17.73 7.74
CA GLN A 165 6.76 -17.46 7.39
C GLN A 165 7.73 -18.44 8.05
N ARG A 166 7.68 -19.69 7.59
CA ARG A 166 8.92 -20.45 7.45
C ARG A 166 9.26 -20.44 5.98
N VAL A 167 9.88 -19.33 5.51
CA VAL A 167 10.77 -19.46 4.34
C VAL A 167 11.68 -20.62 4.69
N PRO A 168 11.76 -21.69 3.88
CA PRO A 168 12.69 -22.76 4.15
C PRO A 168 14.05 -22.12 4.41
N VAL A 169 14.62 -22.35 5.59
CA VAL A 169 16.01 -21.96 5.83
C VAL A 169 16.78 -22.59 4.68
N PRO A 170 17.45 -21.80 3.81
CA PRO A 170 18.26 -22.38 2.76
C PRO A 170 19.17 -23.40 3.44
N PRO A 171 19.25 -24.65 2.96
CA PRO A 171 20.11 -25.64 3.58
C PRO A 171 21.49 -25.03 3.79
N GLU A 172 22.10 -25.25 4.96
CA GLU A 172 23.43 -24.73 5.28
C GLU A 172 24.40 -25.09 4.14
N GLY A 173 24.73 -24.12 3.27
CA GLY A 173 25.65 -24.35 2.17
C GLY A 173 25.37 -23.73 0.79
N GLY A 174 24.35 -22.90 0.54
CA GLY A 174 24.31 -22.24 -0.77
C GLY A 174 23.16 -21.29 -1.06
N LEU A 175 23.51 -20.11 -1.58
CA LEU A 175 22.62 -19.36 -2.46
C LEU A 175 22.40 -20.20 -3.72
N VAL A 176 21.15 -20.47 -4.08
CA VAL A 176 20.84 -21.05 -5.39
C VAL A 176 21.25 -20.01 -6.44
N PRO A 177 22.12 -20.36 -7.41
CA PRO A 177 22.46 -19.46 -8.50
C PRO A 177 21.20 -19.00 -9.23
N LEU A 178 21.11 -17.70 -9.55
CA LEU A 178 19.93 -17.10 -10.17
C LEU A 178 19.52 -17.74 -11.50
N GLN A 179 20.45 -18.45 -12.13
CA GLN A 179 20.29 -19.18 -13.39
C GLN A 179 19.59 -20.54 -13.24
N ASP A 180 19.37 -21.00 -12.00
CA ASP A 180 18.69 -22.24 -11.66
C ASP A 180 17.27 -22.01 -11.07
N ILE A 181 16.77 -20.76 -11.16
CA ILE A 181 15.39 -20.34 -10.85
C ILE A 181 14.72 -19.94 -12.16
#